data_AF-A0A821Y632-F1
#
_entry.id   AF-A0A821Y632-F1
#
_cell.length_a   1.000
_cell.length_b   1.000
_cell.length_c   1.000
_cell.angle_alpha   90.00
_cell.angle_beta   90.00
_cell.angle_gamma   90.00
#
_symmetry.space_group_name_H-M   'P 1'
#
loop_
_entity.id
_entity.type
_entity.pdbx_description
1 polymer ?
#
loop_
_entity_poly.entity_id
_entity_poly.type
_entity_poly.pdbx_seq_one_letter_code
_entity_poly.pdbx_strand_id
1 'polypeptide(L)'
;MYPNPRKDSKRAIGFGVIGVLSAPQLFIMLCDIRERIQIKDTDNLFRQLIITVLLVYVYIKIFLTLNHTKKFRAILDKVSTDYESYNHLPEDYRVIVTETIEKCKKLEIIWILMVICTGLAFILLAFLLTLLSQFTEEPRKYMIHESLIPIIEELKYETPYFEILTVYGIYIVTIVVIAYTGFDGLFYVTVLHASLKIKIYSHKITHLMDDANIPTIKAKIGSIVKEQCDVYRFIKEIQSFYQFWLASVFTLVIIQISMGLSQTKAGSENTIIYFIFATVASVNIFIPCYVASDVTSTAGEVCNFLYDCKWESVPDTSIRRSIVIMMACSQVPVHFTACGMLTISLEIFVSIMQTAYSVYTLMIS
;
A
#
# COMPACT_ATOMS: atom_id res chain seq x y z
N MET A 1 -8.24 12.59 -7.77
CA MET A 1 -9.04 12.11 -8.92
C MET A 1 -10.24 11.31 -8.41
N TYR A 2 -11.39 11.94 -8.16
CA TYR A 2 -12.61 11.21 -7.78
C TYR A 2 -13.17 10.44 -8.99
N PRO A 3 -13.55 9.15 -8.87
CA PRO A 3 -14.01 8.34 -9.99
C PRO A 3 -15.43 8.76 -10.44
N ASN A 4 -15.52 9.66 -11.44
CA ASN A 4 -16.79 10.08 -12.03
C ASN A 4 -17.05 9.31 -13.35
N PRO A 5 -18.26 8.74 -13.56
CA PRO A 5 -18.60 7.94 -14.75
C PRO A 5 -18.36 8.69 -16.07
N ARG A 6 -18.58 10.01 -16.06
CA ARG A 6 -18.37 10.86 -17.24
C ARG A 6 -16.89 11.08 -17.58
N LYS A 7 -15.98 10.75 -16.65
CA LYS A 7 -14.52 10.93 -16.79
C LYS A 7 -13.75 9.60 -16.84
N ASP A 8 -14.41 8.44 -16.85
CA ASP A 8 -13.72 7.15 -16.84
C ASP A 8 -12.86 6.93 -18.09
N SER A 9 -13.36 7.33 -19.27
CA SER A 9 -12.55 7.34 -20.50
C SER A 9 -11.34 8.27 -20.38
N LYS A 10 -11.50 9.48 -19.81
CA LYS A 10 -10.40 10.42 -19.61
C LYS A 10 -9.35 9.91 -18.61
N ARG A 11 -9.77 9.17 -17.58
CA ARG A 11 -8.86 8.54 -16.60
C ARG A 11 -8.09 7.38 -17.22
N ALA A 12 -8.76 6.52 -17.98
CA ALA A 12 -8.10 5.43 -18.70
C ALA A 12 -7.07 5.98 -19.70
N ILE A 13 -7.41 7.04 -20.43
CA ILE A 13 -6.47 7.76 -21.31
C ILE A 13 -5.30 8.34 -20.48
N GLY A 14 -5.57 8.98 -19.34
CA GLY A 14 -4.51 9.53 -18.49
C GLY A 14 -3.51 8.48 -17.99
N PHE A 15 -3.99 7.36 -17.45
CA PHE A 15 -3.13 6.25 -17.03
C PHE A 15 -2.41 5.59 -18.22
N GLY A 16 -3.07 5.49 -19.38
CA GLY A 16 -2.46 5.00 -20.61
C GLY A 16 -1.33 5.91 -21.10
N VAL A 17 -1.51 7.23 -21.06
CA VAL A 17 -0.49 8.22 -21.42
C VAL A 17 0.69 8.13 -20.45
N ILE A 18 0.46 8.04 -19.13
CA ILE A 18 1.53 7.86 -18.15
C ILE A 18 2.32 6.58 -18.46
N GLY A 19 1.63 5.46 -18.69
CA GLY A 19 2.27 4.18 -19.00
C GLY A 19 3.09 4.21 -20.28
N VAL A 20 2.61 4.87 -21.34
CA VAL A 20 3.35 5.03 -22.61
C VAL A 20 4.56 5.95 -22.42
N LEU A 21 4.42 7.04 -21.68
CA LEU A 21 5.52 7.98 -21.43
C LEU A 21 6.61 7.40 -20.53
N SER A 22 6.29 6.46 -19.64
CA SER A 22 7.28 5.73 -18.83
C SER A 22 7.87 4.50 -19.52
N ALA A 23 7.31 4.06 -20.66
CA ALA A 23 7.73 2.83 -21.35
C ALA A 23 9.19 2.88 -21.85
N PRO A 24 9.70 4.00 -22.38
CA PRO A 24 11.10 4.11 -22.76
C PRO A 24 12.05 3.88 -21.59
N GLN A 25 11.69 4.32 -20.37
CA GLN A 25 12.54 4.11 -19.20
C GLN A 25 12.65 2.62 -18.85
N LEU A 26 11.54 1.89 -18.90
CA LEU A 26 11.55 0.45 -18.66
C LEU A 26 12.39 -0.28 -19.70
N PHE A 27 12.28 0.11 -20.98
CA PHE A 27 13.09 -0.46 -22.04
C PHE A 27 14.59 -0.21 -21.83
N ILE A 28 14.98 1.03 -21.51
CA ILE A 28 16.38 1.38 -21.20
C ILE A 28 16.88 0.52 -20.03
N MET A 29 16.10 0.37 -18.96
CA MET A 29 16.49 -0.43 -17.81
C MET A 29 16.69 -1.91 -18.15
N LEU A 30 15.83 -2.50 -18.98
CA LEU A 30 15.96 -3.90 -19.41
C LEU A 30 17.18 -4.12 -20.31
N CYS A 31 17.48 -3.16 -21.19
CA CYS A 31 18.71 -3.18 -21.98
C CYS A 31 19.96 -3.11 -21.10
N ASP A 32 19.98 -2.19 -20.13
CA ASP A 32 21.08 -2.04 -19.18
C ASP A 32 21.30 -3.31 -18.34
N ILE A 33 20.23 -3.93 -17.85
CA ILE A 33 20.31 -5.22 -17.14
C ILE A 33 20.94 -6.30 -18.03
N ARG A 34 20.52 -6.39 -19.31
CA ARG A 34 21.05 -7.38 -20.24
C ARG A 34 22.56 -7.18 -20.45
N GLU A 35 23.00 -5.95 -20.61
CA GLU A 35 24.41 -5.62 -20.84
C GLU A 35 25.26 -5.91 -19.59
N ARG A 36 24.80 -5.52 -18.40
CA ARG A 36 25.51 -5.81 -17.14
C ARG A 36 25.62 -7.30 -16.84
N ILE A 37 24.61 -8.09 -17.22
CA ILE A 37 24.68 -9.56 -17.15
C ILE A 37 25.79 -10.09 -18.09
N GLN A 38 25.93 -9.53 -19.28
CA GLN A 38 26.98 -9.94 -20.23
C GLN A 38 28.37 -9.58 -19.73
N ILE A 39 28.52 -8.40 -19.13
CA ILE A 39 29.79 -7.88 -18.58
C ILE A 39 30.12 -8.54 -17.20
N LYS A 40 29.16 -9.25 -16.60
CA LYS A 40 29.26 -9.86 -15.25
C LYS A 40 29.53 -8.83 -14.13
N ASP A 41 29.02 -7.62 -14.29
CA ASP A 41 29.11 -6.56 -13.29
C ASP A 41 27.95 -6.68 -12.29
N THR A 42 28.17 -7.45 -11.23
CA THR A 42 27.15 -7.81 -10.24
C THR A 42 26.70 -6.62 -9.39
N ASP A 43 27.63 -5.73 -9.01
CA ASP A 43 27.35 -4.63 -8.10
C ASP A 43 26.44 -3.59 -8.74
N ASN A 44 26.71 -3.25 -10.01
CA ASN A 44 25.84 -2.35 -10.75
C ASN A 44 24.52 -3.03 -11.17
N LEU A 45 24.56 -4.33 -11.46
CA LEU A 45 23.35 -5.09 -11.77
C LEU A 45 22.33 -5.02 -10.61
N PHE A 46 22.77 -5.15 -9.36
CA PHE A 46 21.88 -5.01 -8.20
C PHE A 46 21.31 -3.60 -8.04
N ARG A 47 22.11 -2.54 -8.28
CA ARG A 47 21.59 -1.14 -8.33
C ARG A 47 20.46 -1.00 -9.33
N GLN A 48 20.67 -1.53 -10.54
CA GLN A 48 19.71 -1.44 -11.63
C GLN A 48 18.43 -2.23 -11.35
N LEU A 49 18.57 -3.44 -10.78
CA LEU A 49 17.44 -4.29 -10.46
C LEU A 49 16.54 -3.68 -9.39
N ILE A 50 17.08 -3.02 -8.36
CA ILE A 50 16.29 -2.36 -7.31
C ILE A 50 15.28 -1.37 -7.92
N ILE A 51 15.75 -0.50 -8.81
CA ILE A 51 14.92 0.55 -9.41
C ILE A 51 13.99 -0.02 -10.49
N THR A 52 14.46 -1.02 -11.25
CA THR A 52 13.63 -1.71 -12.24
C THR A 52 12.43 -2.39 -11.57
N VAL A 53 12.64 -3.03 -10.41
CA VAL A 53 11.57 -3.66 -9.63
C VAL A 53 10.53 -2.63 -9.17
N LEU A 54 10.94 -1.43 -8.72
CA LEU A 54 10.00 -0.34 -8.39
C LEU A 54 9.14 0.04 -9.59
N LEU A 55 9.76 0.22 -10.76
CA LEU A 55 9.07 0.66 -11.96
C LEU A 55 8.11 -0.42 -12.48
N VAL A 56 8.52 -1.69 -12.51
CA VAL A 56 7.65 -2.82 -12.82
C VAL A 56 6.44 -2.86 -11.89
N TYR A 57 6.64 -2.56 -10.60
CA TYR A 57 5.54 -2.53 -9.64
C TYR A 57 4.54 -1.39 -9.90
N VAL A 58 5.01 -0.23 -10.37
CA VAL A 58 4.13 0.85 -10.84
C VAL A 58 3.28 0.39 -12.03
N TYR A 59 3.85 -0.34 -12.99
CA TYR A 59 3.08 -0.92 -14.09
C TYR A 59 2.03 -1.92 -13.61
N ILE A 60 2.36 -2.79 -12.65
CA ILE A 60 1.40 -3.71 -12.04
C ILE A 60 0.23 -2.92 -11.41
N LYS A 61 0.51 -1.86 -10.64
CA LYS A 61 -0.52 -0.98 -10.04
C LYS A 61 -1.42 -0.32 -11.09
N ILE A 62 -0.82 0.23 -12.16
CA ILE A 62 -1.56 0.85 -13.26
C ILE A 62 -2.44 -0.18 -13.96
N PHE A 63 -1.90 -1.35 -14.28
CA PHE A 63 -2.63 -2.45 -14.93
C PHE A 63 -3.82 -2.93 -14.09
N LEU A 64 -3.61 -3.15 -12.79
CA LEU A 64 -4.68 -3.55 -11.87
C LEU A 64 -5.79 -2.49 -11.77
N THR A 65 -5.39 -1.22 -11.68
CA THR A 65 -6.34 -0.09 -11.61
C THR A 65 -7.18 0.00 -12.88
N LEU A 66 -6.57 -0.14 -14.05
CA LEU A 66 -7.25 -0.09 -15.34
C LEU A 66 -8.20 -1.27 -15.53
N ASN A 67 -7.74 -2.50 -15.31
CA ASN A 67 -8.55 -3.71 -15.54
C ASN A 67 -9.70 -3.86 -14.55
N HIS A 68 -9.55 -3.36 -13.33
CA HIS A 68 -10.56 -3.47 -12.28
C HIS A 68 -11.20 -2.11 -11.93
N THR A 69 -11.26 -1.18 -12.88
CA THR A 69 -11.82 0.19 -12.69
C THR A 69 -13.20 0.19 -12.02
N LYS A 70 -14.09 -0.74 -12.39
CA LYS A 70 -15.44 -0.86 -11.80
C LYS A 70 -15.40 -1.20 -10.31
N LYS A 71 -14.56 -2.18 -9.91
CA LYS A 71 -14.38 -2.58 -8.51
C LYS A 71 -13.73 -1.46 -7.70
N PHE A 72 -12.66 -0.88 -8.23
CA PHE A 72 -11.96 0.26 -7.63
C PHE A 72 -12.92 1.41 -7.31
N ARG A 73 -13.78 1.75 -8.27
CA ARG A 73 -14.79 2.78 -8.10
C ARG A 73 -15.85 2.42 -7.08
N ALA A 74 -16.39 1.19 -7.12
CA ALA A 74 -17.39 0.76 -6.15
C ALA A 74 -16.88 0.87 -4.71
N ILE A 75 -15.61 0.52 -4.48
CA ILE A 75 -14.96 0.67 -3.17
C ILE A 75 -14.90 2.15 -2.76
N LEU A 76 -14.45 3.04 -3.65
CA LEU A 76 -14.36 4.48 -3.38
C LEU A 76 -15.73 5.13 -3.13
N ASP A 77 -16.71 4.82 -3.97
CA ASP A 77 -18.08 5.35 -3.84
C ASP A 77 -18.70 4.89 -2.52
N LYS A 78 -18.46 3.63 -2.11
CA LYS A 78 -18.91 3.10 -0.82
C LYS A 78 -18.26 3.81 0.36
N VAL A 79 -16.94 4.01 0.33
CA VAL A 79 -16.21 4.78 1.36
C VAL A 79 -16.78 6.20 1.47
N SER A 80 -16.93 6.90 0.35
CA SER A 80 -17.46 8.27 0.34
C SER A 80 -18.89 8.36 0.89
N THR A 81 -19.77 7.45 0.47
CA THR A 81 -21.17 7.42 0.91
C THR A 81 -21.27 7.12 2.40
N ASP A 82 -20.46 6.18 2.89
CA ASP A 82 -20.42 5.84 4.32
C ASP A 82 -19.95 7.03 5.16
N TYR A 83 -18.87 7.72 4.76
CA TYR A 83 -18.38 8.91 5.48
C TYR A 83 -19.37 10.06 5.49
N GLU A 84 -20.13 10.26 4.40
CA GLU A 84 -21.23 11.24 4.38
C GLU A 84 -22.31 10.87 5.40
N SER A 85 -22.69 9.59 5.47
CA SER A 85 -23.68 9.10 6.43
C SER A 85 -23.24 9.26 7.89
N TYR A 86 -21.93 9.16 8.17
CA TYR A 86 -21.40 9.26 9.52
C TYR A 86 -21.51 10.67 10.12
N ASN A 87 -21.69 11.70 9.30
CA ASN A 87 -21.93 13.06 9.78
C ASN A 87 -23.28 13.22 10.49
N HIS A 88 -24.21 12.29 10.28
CA HIS A 88 -25.54 12.29 10.88
C HIS A 88 -25.65 11.36 12.10
N LEU A 89 -24.54 10.73 12.52
CA LEU A 89 -24.54 9.86 13.70
C LEU A 89 -24.45 10.70 15.00
N PRO A 90 -24.94 10.15 16.13
CA PRO A 90 -24.75 10.74 17.46
C PRO A 90 -23.27 10.93 17.82
N GLU A 91 -22.99 11.84 18.77
CA GLU A 91 -21.64 12.28 19.10
C GLU A 91 -20.69 11.14 19.49
N ASP A 92 -21.16 10.15 20.25
CA ASP A 92 -20.36 9.00 20.68
C ASP A 92 -19.75 8.23 19.50
N TYR A 93 -20.51 8.09 18.40
CA TYR A 93 -20.03 7.47 17.17
C TYR A 93 -19.08 8.37 16.39
N ARG A 94 -19.28 9.69 16.45
CA ARG A 94 -18.41 10.66 15.77
C ARG A 94 -17.01 10.69 16.36
N VAL A 95 -16.86 10.41 17.66
CA VAL A 95 -15.55 10.24 18.29
C VAL A 95 -14.79 9.06 17.65
N ILE A 96 -15.43 7.89 17.54
CA ILE A 96 -14.84 6.68 16.92
C ILE A 96 -14.42 6.95 15.46
N VAL A 97 -15.27 7.65 14.72
CA VAL A 97 -15.01 8.05 13.33
C VAL A 97 -13.82 8.99 13.25
N THR A 98 -13.77 10.00 14.12
CA THR A 98 -12.70 11.02 14.14
C THR A 98 -11.36 10.40 14.49
N GLU A 99 -11.30 9.55 15.53
CA GLU A 99 -10.09 8.83 15.92
C GLU A 99 -9.55 7.95 14.77
N THR A 100 -10.45 7.27 14.06
CA THR A 100 -10.04 6.42 12.93
C THR A 100 -9.57 7.25 11.74
N ILE A 101 -10.21 8.39 11.46
CA ILE A 101 -9.76 9.34 10.43
C ILE A 101 -8.38 9.90 10.79
N GLU A 102 -8.14 10.27 12.06
CA GLU A 102 -6.83 10.76 12.51
C GLU A 102 -5.75 9.69 12.38
N LYS A 103 -6.03 8.45 12.79
CA LYS A 103 -5.11 7.32 12.60
C LYS A 103 -4.77 7.13 11.13
N CYS A 104 -5.78 7.16 10.26
CA CYS A 104 -5.62 7.03 8.81
C CYS A 104 -4.78 8.17 8.22
N LYS A 105 -5.10 9.43 8.53
CA LYS A 105 -4.34 10.61 8.08
C LYS A 105 -2.89 10.58 8.57
N LYS A 106 -2.65 10.23 9.83
CA LYS A 106 -1.28 10.12 10.39
C LYS A 106 -0.47 9.08 9.64
N LEU A 107 -1.02 7.88 9.43
CA LEU A 107 -0.35 6.82 8.67
C LEU A 107 -0.09 7.23 7.21
N GLU A 108 -1.06 7.86 6.55
CA GLU A 108 -0.93 8.31 5.17
C GLU A 108 0.10 9.44 5.02
N ILE A 109 0.09 10.44 5.93
CA ILE A 109 1.09 11.53 5.94
C ILE A 109 2.49 10.96 6.16
N ILE A 110 2.65 10.06 7.14
CA ILE A 110 3.94 9.42 7.44
C ILE A 110 4.44 8.65 6.20
N TRP A 111 3.56 7.90 5.53
CA TRP A 111 3.90 7.17 4.30
C TRP A 111 4.28 8.10 3.15
N ILE A 112 3.49 9.15 2.90
CA ILE A 112 3.76 10.16 1.87
C ILE A 112 5.11 10.82 2.10
N LEU A 113 5.39 11.23 3.35
CA LEU A 113 6.67 11.85 3.71
C LEU A 113 7.84 10.89 3.47
N MET A 114 7.74 9.63 3.86
CA MET A 114 8.80 8.65 3.59
C MET A 114 9.07 8.48 2.09
N VAL A 115 8.02 8.29 1.28
CA VAL A 115 8.16 8.09 -0.17
C VAL A 115 8.73 9.33 -0.86
N ILE A 116 8.27 10.53 -0.49
CA ILE A 116 8.80 11.79 -1.02
C ILE A 116 10.26 11.99 -0.62
N CYS A 117 10.61 11.77 0.66
CA CYS A 117 11.98 11.90 1.14
C CYS A 117 12.93 10.96 0.40
N THR A 118 12.54 9.71 0.17
CA THR A 118 13.35 8.77 -0.62
C THR A 118 13.50 9.21 -2.08
N GLY A 119 12.42 9.64 -2.73
CA GLY A 119 12.49 10.13 -4.12
C GLY A 119 13.38 11.37 -4.25
N LEU A 120 13.26 12.32 -3.32
CA LEU A 120 14.08 13.53 -3.28
C LEU A 120 15.54 13.22 -2.95
N ALA A 121 15.83 12.22 -2.10
CA ALA A 121 17.20 11.85 -1.75
C ALA A 121 18.03 11.46 -2.98
N PHE A 122 17.47 10.72 -3.94
CA PHE A 122 18.14 10.39 -5.20
C PHE A 122 18.42 11.61 -6.07
N ILE A 123 17.46 12.53 -6.18
CA ILE A 123 17.60 13.76 -6.97
C ILE A 123 18.63 14.70 -6.33
N LEU A 124 18.52 14.92 -5.02
CA LEU A 124 19.40 15.81 -4.27
C LEU A 124 20.83 15.29 -4.25
N LEU A 125 21.03 13.97 -4.13
CA LEU A 125 22.38 13.39 -4.19
C LEU A 125 23.02 13.67 -5.55
N ALA A 126 22.33 13.37 -6.65
CA ALA A 126 22.88 13.59 -7.99
C ALA A 126 23.23 15.05 -8.25
N PHE A 127 22.39 15.97 -7.77
CA PHE A 127 22.65 17.41 -7.84
C PHE A 127 23.86 17.82 -6.98
N LEU A 128 23.93 17.35 -5.74
CA LEU A 128 25.03 17.64 -4.81
C LEU A 128 26.37 17.13 -5.36
N LEU A 129 26.42 15.89 -5.85
CA LEU A 129 27.63 15.30 -6.43
C LEU A 129 28.07 16.06 -7.68
N THR A 130 27.13 16.47 -8.54
CA THR A 130 27.43 17.30 -9.71
C THR A 130 28.00 18.66 -9.33
N LEU A 131 27.45 19.32 -8.31
CA LEU A 131 27.98 20.60 -7.81
C LEU A 131 29.36 20.45 -7.17
N LEU A 132 29.53 19.46 -6.30
CA LEU A 132 30.81 19.19 -5.65
C LEU A 132 31.89 18.84 -6.67
N SER A 133 31.52 18.12 -7.73
CA SER A 133 32.44 17.76 -8.79
C SER A 133 32.99 18.95 -9.57
N GLN A 134 32.30 20.11 -9.57
CA GLN A 134 32.84 21.32 -10.20
C GLN A 134 34.07 21.88 -9.47
N PHE A 135 34.28 21.49 -8.21
CA PHE A 135 35.44 21.88 -7.42
C PHE A 135 36.59 20.86 -7.48
N THR A 136 36.41 19.75 -8.20
CA THR A 136 37.43 18.71 -8.41
C THR A 136 38.25 19.01 -9.67
N GLU A 137 39.50 18.53 -9.73
CA GLU A 137 40.38 18.73 -10.90
C GLU A 137 39.80 18.17 -12.21
N GLU A 138 38.96 17.13 -12.13
CA GLU A 138 38.18 16.59 -13.26
C GLU A 138 36.68 16.74 -13.00
N PRO A 139 36.01 17.77 -13.55
CA PRO A 139 34.58 17.95 -13.36
C PRO A 139 33.78 16.88 -14.13
N ARG A 140 32.94 16.14 -13.39
CA ARG A 140 32.04 15.08 -13.90
C ARG A 140 30.60 15.40 -13.50
N LYS A 141 29.67 15.12 -14.42
CA LYS A 141 28.23 15.26 -14.16
C LYS A 141 27.69 13.92 -13.64
N TYR A 142 26.86 13.95 -12.59
CA TYR A 142 26.24 12.76 -12.02
C TYR A 142 24.75 12.72 -12.40
N MET A 143 24.30 11.59 -12.93
CA MET A 143 22.90 11.38 -13.28
C MET A 143 22.09 10.96 -12.04
N ILE A 144 20.78 11.25 -12.04
CA ILE A 144 19.85 10.83 -10.96
C ILE A 144 19.91 9.31 -10.74
N HIS A 145 20.08 8.58 -11.84
CA HIS A 145 20.31 7.15 -11.82
C HIS A 145 21.26 6.81 -12.97
N GLU A 146 22.38 6.17 -12.66
CA GLU A 146 23.34 5.73 -13.66
C GLU A 146 22.76 4.54 -14.41
N SER A 147 22.42 4.75 -15.69
CA SER A 147 21.99 3.69 -16.60
C SER A 147 22.81 3.75 -17.88
N LEU A 148 23.11 2.57 -18.44
CA LEU A 148 23.64 2.46 -19.80
C LEU A 148 22.49 2.76 -20.77
N ILE A 149 22.67 3.76 -21.65
CA ILE A 149 21.66 4.16 -22.63
C ILE A 149 22.18 3.81 -24.03
N PRO A 150 21.74 2.69 -24.64
CA PRO A 150 22.38 2.11 -25.83
C PRO A 150 22.54 3.04 -27.05
N ILE A 151 21.70 4.07 -27.16
CA ILE A 151 21.65 4.96 -28.33
C ILE A 151 22.49 6.24 -28.14
N ILE A 152 22.67 6.68 -26.89
CA ILE A 152 23.25 8.00 -26.56
C ILE A 152 24.30 7.91 -25.45
N GLU A 153 24.87 6.74 -25.22
CA GLU A 153 25.80 6.48 -24.11
C GLU A 153 27.00 7.45 -24.11
N GLU A 154 27.57 7.72 -25.28
CA GLU A 154 28.70 8.65 -25.46
C GLU A 154 28.28 10.12 -25.32
N LEU A 155 27.02 10.44 -25.63
CA LEU A 155 26.48 11.82 -25.65
C LEU A 155 25.75 12.20 -24.36
N LYS A 156 25.52 11.26 -23.43
CA LYS A 156 24.61 11.46 -22.28
C LYS A 156 25.04 12.55 -21.29
N TYR A 157 26.34 12.87 -21.25
CA TYR A 157 26.88 13.92 -20.40
C TYR A 157 27.03 15.27 -21.11
N GLU A 158 26.84 15.31 -22.44
CA GLU A 158 26.90 16.53 -23.23
C GLU A 158 25.58 17.31 -23.12
N THR A 159 25.68 18.64 -23.18
CA THR A 159 24.51 19.53 -23.26
C THR A 159 24.03 19.56 -24.72
N PRO A 160 22.72 19.37 -25.01
CA PRO A 160 21.55 19.41 -24.12
C PRO A 160 21.03 18.05 -23.61
N TYR A 161 21.69 16.94 -23.93
CA TYR A 161 21.19 15.59 -23.62
C TYR A 161 21.13 15.32 -22.12
N PHE A 162 22.14 15.77 -21.37
CA PHE A 162 22.16 15.63 -19.91
C PHE A 162 20.93 16.27 -19.27
N GLU A 163 20.61 17.52 -19.62
CA GLU A 163 19.50 18.28 -19.05
C GLU A 163 18.15 17.62 -19.40
N ILE A 164 17.99 17.11 -20.63
CA ILE A 164 16.79 16.38 -21.06
C ILE A 164 16.62 15.09 -20.23
N LEU A 165 17.69 14.33 -20.04
CA LEU A 165 17.67 13.09 -19.26
C LEU A 165 17.40 13.36 -17.77
N THR A 166 17.92 14.45 -17.22
CA THR A 166 17.60 14.88 -15.85
C THR A 166 16.11 15.23 -15.70
N VAL A 167 15.54 16.02 -16.62
CA VAL A 167 14.11 16.37 -16.59
C VAL A 167 13.24 15.12 -16.72
N TYR A 168 13.61 14.20 -17.62
CA TYR A 168 12.91 12.94 -17.78
C TYR A 168 13.03 12.05 -16.52
N GLY A 169 14.20 12.00 -15.88
CA GLY A 169 14.40 11.29 -14.62
C GLY A 169 13.50 11.84 -13.49
N ILE A 170 13.39 13.16 -13.35
CA ILE A 170 12.50 13.80 -12.38
C ILE A 170 11.04 13.45 -12.67
N TYR A 171 10.65 13.42 -13.94
CA TYR A 171 9.31 12.99 -14.36
C TYR A 171 9.02 11.54 -13.94
N ILE A 172 9.94 10.61 -14.16
CA ILE A 172 9.79 9.21 -13.75
C ILE A 172 9.68 9.09 -12.22
N VAL A 173 10.56 9.75 -11.46
CA VAL A 173 10.50 9.74 -9.99
C VAL A 173 9.15 10.28 -9.50
N THR A 174 8.64 11.34 -10.13
CA THR A 174 7.32 11.91 -9.80
C THR A 174 6.20 10.90 -10.03
N ILE A 175 6.22 10.15 -11.14
CA ILE A 175 5.24 9.09 -11.40
C ILE A 175 5.31 8.00 -10.33
N VAL A 176 6.52 7.56 -9.97
CA VAL A 176 6.72 6.53 -8.95
C VAL A 176 6.15 6.99 -7.61
N VAL A 177 6.49 8.20 -7.17
CA VAL A 177 5.98 8.78 -5.92
C VAL A 177 4.45 8.83 -5.92
N ILE A 178 3.81 9.31 -7.01
CA ILE A 178 2.35 9.39 -7.12
C ILE A 178 1.72 7.98 -7.10
N ALA A 179 2.30 7.02 -7.80
CA ALA A 179 1.78 5.65 -7.87
C ALA A 179 1.86 4.93 -6.52
N TYR A 180 2.94 5.12 -5.76
CA TYR A 180 3.09 4.53 -4.42
C TYR A 180 2.21 5.22 -3.38
N THR A 181 2.19 6.54 -3.33
CA THR A 181 1.35 7.29 -2.38
C THR A 181 -0.14 7.08 -2.65
N GLY A 182 -0.55 7.10 -3.92
CA GLY A 182 -1.96 6.98 -4.29
C GLY A 182 -2.54 5.58 -4.15
N PHE A 183 -1.88 4.56 -4.70
CA PHE A 183 -2.42 3.20 -4.69
C PHE A 183 -2.33 2.55 -3.31
N ASP A 184 -1.16 2.66 -2.65
CA ASP A 184 -0.93 2.02 -1.35
C ASP A 184 -1.68 2.78 -0.25
N GLY A 185 -1.74 4.12 -0.35
CA GLY A 185 -2.57 4.95 0.53
C GLY A 185 -4.05 4.54 0.49
N LEU A 186 -4.59 4.27 -0.70
CA LEU A 186 -5.97 3.81 -0.82
C LEU A 186 -6.20 2.45 -0.13
N PHE A 187 -5.24 1.53 -0.20
CA PHE A 187 -5.34 0.28 0.53
C PHE A 187 -5.50 0.54 2.04
N TYR A 188 -4.67 1.41 2.62
CA TYR A 188 -4.74 1.76 4.04
C TYR A 188 -6.08 2.38 4.41
N VAL A 189 -6.57 3.33 3.62
CA VAL A 189 -7.87 3.98 3.82
C VAL A 189 -9.00 2.95 3.81
N THR A 190 -9.03 2.05 2.82
CA THR A 190 -10.13 1.08 2.68
C THR A 190 -10.13 0.01 3.77
N VAL A 191 -8.96 -0.48 4.19
CA VAL A 191 -8.84 -1.46 5.28
C VAL A 191 -9.18 -0.82 6.62
N LEU A 192 -8.70 0.39 6.91
CA LEU A 192 -9.09 1.11 8.13
C LEU A 192 -10.57 1.50 8.12
N HIS A 193 -11.17 1.79 6.95
CA HIS A 193 -12.62 1.99 6.84
C HIS A 193 -13.39 0.71 7.18
N ALA A 194 -12.88 -0.47 6.81
CA ALA A 194 -13.46 -1.73 7.24
C ALA A 194 -13.37 -1.90 8.78
N SER A 195 -12.21 -1.57 9.38
CA SER A 195 -12.04 -1.52 10.85
C SER A 195 -13.06 -0.57 11.49
N LEU A 196 -13.24 0.64 10.94
CA LEU A 196 -14.21 1.62 11.41
C LEU A 196 -15.63 1.09 11.39
N LYS A 197 -16.07 0.47 10.28
CA LYS A 197 -17.41 -0.11 10.19
C LYS A 197 -17.62 -1.19 11.26
N ILE A 198 -16.60 -1.99 11.56
CA ILE A 198 -16.64 -2.98 12.65
C ILE A 198 -16.85 -2.28 13.99
N LYS A 199 -16.03 -1.28 14.31
CA LYS A 199 -16.14 -0.52 15.56
C LYS A 199 -17.51 0.12 15.76
N ILE A 200 -18.08 0.70 14.69
CA ILE A 200 -19.40 1.33 14.74
C ILE A 200 -20.49 0.32 15.11
N TYR A 201 -20.58 -0.83 14.43
CA TYR A 201 -21.62 -1.80 14.76
C TYR A 201 -21.36 -2.50 16.10
N SER A 202 -20.09 -2.71 16.48
CA SER A 202 -19.72 -3.22 17.80
C SER A 202 -20.21 -2.28 18.91
N HIS A 203 -20.07 -0.97 18.72
CA HIS A 203 -20.60 0.01 19.66
C HIS A 203 -22.13 0.04 19.69
N LYS A 204 -22.81 -0.24 18.58
CA LYS A 204 -24.28 -0.43 18.59
C LYS A 204 -24.70 -1.67 19.38
N ILE A 205 -23.88 -2.71 19.39
CA ILE A 205 -24.13 -3.96 20.14
C ILE A 205 -24.07 -3.69 21.65
N THR A 206 -23.12 -2.89 22.13
CA THR A 206 -23.00 -2.60 23.57
C THR A 206 -24.21 -1.87 24.14
N HIS A 207 -24.89 -1.07 23.31
CA HIS A 207 -26.11 -0.34 23.67
C HIS A 207 -27.41 -1.01 23.21
N LEU A 208 -27.33 -2.26 22.74
CA LEU A 208 -28.48 -2.95 22.14
C LEU A 208 -29.60 -3.23 23.15
N MET A 209 -29.23 -3.50 24.41
CA MET A 209 -30.17 -3.87 25.49
C MET A 209 -30.55 -2.71 26.40
N ASP A 210 -30.15 -1.48 26.07
CA ASP A 210 -30.55 -0.29 26.84
C ASP A 210 -32.02 0.11 26.56
N ASP A 211 -32.61 -0.35 25.45
CA ASP A 211 -34.03 -0.13 25.18
C ASP A 211 -34.92 -1.13 25.92
N ALA A 212 -36.03 -0.66 26.50
CA ALA A 212 -37.02 -1.52 27.15
C ALA A 212 -37.94 -2.28 26.16
N ASN A 213 -38.03 -1.83 24.90
CA ASN A 213 -39.04 -2.30 23.94
C ASN A 213 -38.50 -3.42 23.04
N ILE A 214 -39.04 -4.65 23.21
CA ILE A 214 -38.69 -5.84 22.40
C ILE A 214 -38.78 -5.60 20.87
N PRO A 215 -39.82 -4.93 20.32
CA PRO A 215 -39.89 -4.68 18.88
C PRO A 215 -38.73 -3.80 18.38
N THR A 216 -38.33 -2.81 19.18
CA THR A 216 -37.21 -1.91 18.87
C THR A 216 -35.89 -2.67 18.86
N ILE A 217 -35.66 -3.54 19.86
CA ILE A 217 -34.46 -4.39 19.92
C ILE A 217 -34.40 -5.29 18.68
N LYS A 218 -35.51 -5.94 18.29
CA LYS A 218 -35.56 -6.77 17.07
C LYS A 218 -35.21 -5.98 15.80
N ALA A 219 -35.73 -4.76 15.67
CA ALA A 219 -35.40 -3.89 14.54
C ALA A 219 -33.91 -3.50 14.54
N LYS A 220 -33.34 -3.16 15.71
CA LYS A 220 -31.91 -2.85 15.85
C LYS A 220 -31.03 -4.05 15.51
N ILE A 221 -31.36 -5.26 15.97
CA ILE A 221 -30.66 -6.50 15.59
C ILE A 221 -30.67 -6.68 14.08
N GLY A 222 -31.83 -6.51 13.43
CA GLY A 222 -31.94 -6.59 11.97
C GLY A 222 -31.01 -5.60 11.25
N SER A 223 -30.92 -4.37 11.76
CA SER A 223 -29.99 -3.36 11.23
C SER A 223 -28.52 -3.76 11.43
N ILE A 224 -28.15 -4.22 12.63
CA ILE A 224 -26.78 -4.61 12.96
C ILE A 224 -26.34 -5.82 12.11
N VAL A 225 -27.21 -6.83 11.94
CA VAL A 225 -26.92 -7.99 11.09
C VAL A 225 -26.68 -7.56 9.63
N LYS A 226 -27.46 -6.61 9.14
CA LYS A 226 -27.26 -6.04 7.80
C LYS A 226 -25.90 -5.34 7.69
N GLU A 227 -25.55 -4.52 8.68
CA GLU A 227 -24.25 -3.85 8.75
C GLU A 227 -23.08 -4.86 8.81
N GLN A 228 -23.18 -5.89 9.65
CA GLN A 228 -22.18 -6.96 9.76
C GLN A 228 -21.97 -7.67 8.40
N CYS A 229 -23.06 -8.04 7.73
CA CYS A 229 -23.01 -8.63 6.39
C CYS A 229 -22.38 -7.69 5.34
N ASP A 230 -22.73 -6.40 5.39
CA ASP A 230 -22.20 -5.41 4.45
C ASP A 230 -20.71 -5.12 4.66
N VAL A 231 -20.21 -5.25 5.89
CA VAL A 231 -18.79 -5.22 6.23
C VAL A 231 -18.06 -6.44 5.68
N TYR A 232 -18.55 -7.66 5.91
CA TYR A 232 -17.91 -8.86 5.38
C TYR A 232 -17.87 -8.86 3.85
N ARG A 233 -18.93 -8.38 3.19
CA ARG A 233 -18.92 -8.16 1.74
C ARG A 233 -17.85 -7.14 1.33
N PHE A 234 -17.73 -6.03 2.06
CA PHE A 234 -16.73 -5.00 1.79
C PHE A 234 -15.30 -5.53 1.92
N ILE A 235 -15.00 -6.29 2.97
CA ILE A 235 -13.69 -6.92 3.18
C ILE A 235 -13.36 -7.87 2.01
N LYS A 236 -14.34 -8.68 1.57
CA LYS A 236 -14.17 -9.56 0.41
C LYS A 236 -13.95 -8.80 -0.90
N GLU A 237 -14.59 -7.64 -1.08
CA GLU A 237 -14.38 -6.75 -2.23
C GLU A 237 -12.96 -6.16 -2.23
N ILE A 238 -12.49 -5.65 -1.08
CA ILE A 238 -11.12 -5.16 -0.90
C ILE A 238 -10.13 -6.28 -1.23
N GLN A 239 -10.30 -7.46 -0.62
CA GLN A 239 -9.41 -8.59 -0.84
C GLN A 239 -9.37 -9.02 -2.31
N SER A 240 -10.53 -9.12 -2.97
CA SER A 240 -10.59 -9.48 -4.40
C SER A 240 -9.89 -8.46 -5.30
N PHE A 241 -9.89 -7.18 -4.94
CA PHE A 241 -9.22 -6.12 -5.69
C PHE A 241 -7.70 -6.12 -5.45
N TYR A 242 -7.26 -6.27 -4.20
CA TYR A 242 -5.85 -6.13 -3.82
C TYR A 242 -5.06 -7.44 -3.80
N GLN A 243 -5.68 -8.62 -3.94
CA GLN A 243 -5.00 -9.93 -3.80
C GLN A 243 -3.74 -10.09 -4.67
N PHE A 244 -3.78 -9.64 -5.94
CA PHE A 244 -2.64 -9.77 -6.85
C PHE A 244 -1.53 -8.78 -6.51
N TRP A 245 -1.91 -7.56 -6.13
CA TRP A 245 -0.97 -6.54 -5.66
C TRP A 245 -0.25 -7.03 -4.40
N LEU A 246 -1.00 -7.52 -3.40
CA LEU A 246 -0.47 -8.11 -2.17
C LEU A 246 0.47 -9.30 -2.44
N ALA A 247 0.11 -10.20 -3.36
CA ALA A 247 1.00 -11.30 -3.72
C ALA A 247 2.31 -10.79 -4.35
N SER A 248 2.21 -9.82 -5.26
CA SER A 248 3.39 -9.24 -5.92
C SER A 248 4.29 -8.44 -4.97
N VAL A 249 3.72 -7.72 -3.99
CA VAL A 249 4.51 -6.93 -3.04
C VAL A 249 5.42 -7.81 -2.21
N PHE A 250 4.94 -8.99 -1.80
CA PHE A 250 5.69 -9.91 -0.96
C PHE A 250 6.96 -10.40 -1.66
N THR A 251 6.87 -10.82 -2.91
CA THR A 251 8.03 -11.28 -3.67
C THR A 251 8.99 -10.14 -4.00
N LEU A 252 8.46 -8.99 -4.43
CA LEU A 252 9.28 -7.87 -4.90
C LEU A 252 10.02 -7.18 -3.74
N VAL A 253 9.40 -7.07 -2.56
CA VAL A 253 10.03 -6.46 -1.38
C VAL A 253 11.17 -7.33 -0.84
N ILE A 254 11.04 -8.66 -0.87
CA ILE A 254 12.15 -9.57 -0.49
C ILE A 254 13.39 -9.24 -1.34
N ILE A 255 13.22 -9.20 -2.66
CA ILE A 255 14.30 -8.90 -3.60
C ILE A 255 14.88 -7.51 -3.33
N GLN A 256 14.02 -6.50 -3.13
CA GLN A 256 14.46 -5.12 -2.86
C GLN A 256 15.25 -4.96 -1.58
N ILE A 257 14.80 -5.57 -0.47
CA ILE A 257 15.51 -5.50 0.82
C ILE A 257 16.85 -6.23 0.70
N SER A 258 16.88 -7.42 0.11
CA SER A 258 18.11 -8.21 -0.04
C SER A 258 19.15 -7.49 -0.88
N MET A 259 18.75 -6.96 -2.04
CA MET A 259 19.64 -6.17 -2.91
C MET A 259 20.06 -4.86 -2.25
N GLY A 260 19.14 -4.14 -1.60
CA GLY A 260 19.44 -2.88 -0.91
C GLY A 260 20.49 -3.07 0.18
N LEU A 261 20.35 -4.11 1.01
CA LEU A 261 21.34 -4.44 2.04
C LEU A 261 22.69 -4.82 1.43
N SER A 262 22.72 -5.57 0.32
CA SER A 262 23.97 -5.94 -0.36
C SER A 262 24.79 -4.71 -0.75
N GLN A 263 24.13 -3.68 -1.28
CA GLN A 263 24.79 -2.43 -1.67
C GLN A 263 25.33 -1.61 -0.50
N THR A 264 24.78 -1.79 0.71
CA THR A 264 25.31 -1.15 1.92
C THR A 264 26.62 -1.79 2.38
N LYS A 265 26.76 -3.11 2.23
CA LYS A 265 27.98 -3.84 2.61
C LYS A 265 29.10 -3.61 1.60
N ALA A 266 28.77 -3.47 0.32
CA ALA A 266 29.74 -3.24 -0.75
C ALA A 266 30.50 -1.90 -0.64
N GLY A 267 30.18 -1.06 0.36
CA GLY A 267 30.91 0.20 0.61
C GLY A 267 30.73 1.22 -0.51
N SER A 268 29.62 1.14 -1.27
CA SER A 268 29.32 2.09 -2.33
C SER A 268 29.25 3.52 -1.78
N GLU A 269 29.66 4.51 -2.59
CA GLU A 269 29.64 5.94 -2.22
C GLU A 269 28.26 6.41 -1.72
N ASN A 270 27.19 5.65 -2.01
CA ASN A 270 25.80 5.94 -1.70
C ASN A 270 25.19 5.01 -0.63
N THR A 271 26.02 4.41 0.25
CA THR A 271 25.59 3.44 1.28
C THR A 271 24.39 3.89 2.12
N ILE A 272 24.35 5.17 2.53
CA ILE A 272 23.26 5.72 3.35
C ILE A 272 21.90 5.67 2.61
N ILE A 273 21.89 5.93 1.30
CA ILE A 273 20.66 5.96 0.52
C ILE A 273 20.08 4.56 0.35
N TYR A 274 20.92 3.56 0.11
CA TYR A 274 20.46 2.17 0.01
C TYR A 274 19.93 1.64 1.36
N PHE A 275 20.51 2.10 2.47
CA PHE A 275 19.97 1.79 3.80
C PHE A 275 18.59 2.44 4.04
N ILE A 276 18.44 3.72 3.69
CA ILE A 276 17.14 4.42 3.75
C ILE A 276 16.11 3.71 2.86
N PHE A 277 16.52 3.33 1.65
CA PHE A 277 15.67 2.62 0.71
C PHE A 277 15.20 1.26 1.26
N ALA A 278 16.11 0.45 1.80
CA ALA A 278 15.77 -0.82 2.43
C ALA A 278 14.80 -0.63 3.60
N THR A 279 15.01 0.41 4.42
CA THR A 279 14.11 0.76 5.53
C THR A 279 12.71 1.12 5.03
N VAL A 280 12.59 1.95 3.98
CA VAL A 280 11.30 2.32 3.40
C VAL A 280 10.62 1.10 2.74
N ALA A 281 11.38 0.20 2.12
CA ALA A 281 10.85 -1.07 1.60
C ALA A 281 10.31 -1.97 2.72
N SER A 282 10.97 -2.02 3.89
CA SER A 282 10.44 -2.72 5.07
C SER A 282 9.16 -2.07 5.60
N VAL A 283 9.09 -0.75 5.65
CA VAL A 283 7.87 -0.04 6.07
C VAL A 283 6.71 -0.26 5.09
N ASN A 284 7.00 -0.30 3.78
CA ASN A 284 6.02 -0.57 2.72
C ASN A 284 5.24 -1.86 2.97
N ILE A 285 5.89 -2.86 3.58
CA ILE A 285 5.24 -4.14 3.90
C ILE A 285 4.71 -4.21 5.32
N PHE A 286 5.32 -3.50 6.26
CA PHE A 286 4.85 -3.39 7.63
C PHE A 286 3.46 -2.77 7.73
N ILE A 287 3.22 -1.63 7.05
CA ILE A 287 1.94 -0.90 7.16
C ILE A 287 0.75 -1.77 6.70
N PRO A 288 0.75 -2.42 5.52
CA PRO A 288 -0.31 -3.35 5.11
C PRO A 288 -0.59 -4.45 6.14
N CYS A 289 0.46 -5.07 6.68
CA CYS A 289 0.34 -6.13 7.68
C CYS A 289 -0.25 -5.60 8.99
N TYR A 290 0.18 -4.42 9.44
CA TYR A 290 -0.35 -3.77 10.63
C TYR A 290 -1.85 -3.45 10.50
N VAL A 291 -2.28 -2.81 9.40
CA VAL A 291 -3.70 -2.46 9.23
C VAL A 291 -4.59 -3.69 9.03
N ALA A 292 -4.09 -4.74 8.37
CA ALA A 292 -4.82 -6.00 8.22
C ALA A 292 -4.97 -6.73 9.58
N SER A 293 -3.92 -6.72 10.41
CA SER A 293 -3.97 -7.26 11.77
C SER A 293 -4.90 -6.45 12.67
N ASP A 294 -4.97 -5.12 12.55
CA ASP A 294 -5.91 -4.26 13.28
C ASP A 294 -7.37 -4.65 12.99
N VAL A 295 -7.72 -4.86 11.71
CA VAL A 295 -9.06 -5.34 11.31
C VAL A 295 -9.33 -6.74 11.88
N THR A 296 -8.36 -7.64 11.82
CA THR A 296 -8.49 -9.01 12.34
C THR A 296 -8.76 -9.00 13.85
N SER A 297 -8.02 -8.19 14.61
CA SER A 297 -8.19 -8.03 16.06
C SER A 297 -9.56 -7.45 16.38
N THR A 298 -9.92 -6.34 15.71
CA THR A 298 -11.21 -5.66 15.91
C THR A 298 -12.39 -6.57 15.57
N ALA A 299 -12.27 -7.41 14.52
CA ALA A 299 -13.28 -8.39 14.17
C ALA A 299 -13.41 -9.50 15.23
N GLY A 300 -12.30 -9.94 15.83
CA GLY A 300 -12.30 -10.95 16.89
C GLY A 300 -12.98 -10.48 18.18
N GLU A 301 -12.87 -9.19 18.51
CA GLU A 301 -13.50 -8.61 19.70
C GLU A 301 -15.04 -8.52 19.60
N VAL A 302 -15.61 -8.59 18.39
CA VAL A 302 -17.08 -8.55 18.18
C VAL A 302 -17.80 -9.62 18.99
N CYS A 303 -17.20 -10.82 19.10
CA CYS A 303 -17.79 -11.90 19.88
C CYS A 303 -17.91 -11.54 21.36
N ASN A 304 -16.93 -10.81 21.90
CA ASN A 304 -16.93 -10.37 23.30
C ASN A 304 -18.00 -9.30 23.52
N PHE A 305 -18.10 -8.31 22.62
CA PHE A 305 -19.17 -7.30 22.70
C PHE A 305 -20.56 -7.91 22.64
N LEU A 306 -20.76 -8.95 21.81
CA LEU A 306 -22.02 -9.70 21.77
C LEU A 306 -22.27 -10.47 23.07
N TYR A 307 -21.23 -11.01 23.69
CA TYR A 307 -21.35 -11.75 24.95
C TYR A 307 -21.74 -10.82 26.11
N ASP A 308 -21.13 -9.64 26.15
CA ASP A 308 -21.30 -8.66 27.23
C ASP A 308 -22.57 -7.81 27.11
N CYS A 309 -23.36 -7.96 26.02
CA CYS A 309 -24.55 -7.14 25.79
C CYS A 309 -25.76 -7.48 26.70
N LYS A 310 -25.59 -8.31 27.75
CA LYS A 310 -26.65 -8.72 28.70
C LYS A 310 -27.84 -9.43 28.05
N TRP A 311 -27.60 -10.16 26.96
CA TRP A 311 -28.62 -10.86 26.17
C TRP A 311 -29.38 -11.92 26.98
N GLU A 312 -28.78 -12.45 28.04
CA GLU A 312 -29.36 -13.43 28.95
C GLU A 312 -30.55 -12.89 29.76
N SER A 313 -30.61 -11.58 29.95
CA SER A 313 -31.69 -10.91 30.70
C SER A 313 -32.99 -10.77 29.89
N VAL A 314 -32.93 -10.96 28.57
CA VAL A 314 -34.06 -10.74 27.68
C VAL A 314 -34.97 -11.98 27.64
N PRO A 315 -36.28 -11.86 27.95
CA PRO A 315 -37.18 -13.00 27.96
C PRO A 315 -37.46 -13.58 26.56
N ASP A 316 -37.34 -12.77 25.51
CA ASP A 316 -37.62 -13.18 24.13
C ASP A 316 -36.56 -14.18 23.59
N THR A 317 -36.99 -15.40 23.27
CA THR A 317 -36.12 -16.47 22.76
C THR A 317 -35.58 -16.17 21.35
N SER A 318 -36.30 -15.42 20.53
CA SER A 318 -35.85 -15.06 19.18
C SER A 318 -34.63 -14.14 19.22
N ILE A 319 -34.64 -13.16 20.14
CA ILE A 319 -33.51 -12.23 20.33
C ILE A 319 -32.26 -13.00 20.75
N ARG A 320 -32.39 -13.86 21.76
CA ARG A 320 -31.29 -14.70 22.26
C ARG A 320 -30.71 -15.57 21.16
N ARG A 321 -31.57 -16.21 20.35
CA ARG A 321 -31.14 -17.03 19.20
C ARG A 321 -30.39 -16.21 18.15
N SER A 322 -30.86 -15.01 17.81
CA SER A 322 -30.17 -14.13 16.86
C SER A 322 -28.78 -13.75 17.33
N ILE A 323 -28.62 -13.41 18.62
CA ILE A 323 -27.33 -13.03 19.20
C ILE A 323 -26.35 -14.20 19.19
N VAL A 324 -26.80 -15.40 19.56
CA VAL A 324 -25.98 -16.62 19.48
C VAL A 324 -25.50 -16.89 18.05
N ILE A 325 -26.36 -16.68 17.04
CA ILE A 325 -25.96 -16.80 15.63
C ILE A 325 -24.91 -15.74 15.27
N MET A 326 -25.10 -14.48 15.69
CA MET A 326 -24.13 -13.41 15.45
C MET A 326 -22.77 -13.72 16.10
N MET A 327 -22.77 -14.29 17.32
CA MET A 327 -21.55 -14.75 18.00
C MET A 327 -20.85 -15.83 17.19
N ALA A 328 -21.58 -16.88 16.79
CA ALA A 328 -21.04 -17.96 15.99
C ALA A 328 -20.46 -17.45 14.66
N CYS A 329 -21.11 -16.47 14.02
CA CYS A 329 -20.58 -15.82 12.82
C CYS A 329 -19.32 -15.00 13.10
N SER A 330 -19.25 -14.29 14.24
CA SER A 330 -18.09 -13.47 14.61
C SER A 330 -16.85 -14.28 15.03
N GLN A 331 -17.05 -15.54 15.43
CA GLN A 331 -15.95 -16.47 15.73
C GLN A 331 -15.22 -16.95 14.47
N VAL A 332 -15.80 -16.78 13.29
CA VAL A 332 -15.11 -17.06 12.02
C VAL A 332 -14.08 -15.97 11.80
N PRO A 333 -12.78 -16.31 11.78
CA PRO A 333 -11.74 -15.31 11.74
C PRO A 333 -11.75 -14.56 10.40
N VAL A 334 -11.65 -13.23 10.49
CA VAL A 334 -11.59 -12.35 9.33
C VAL A 334 -10.13 -12.09 8.99
N HIS A 335 -9.67 -12.62 7.85
CA HIS A 335 -8.30 -12.48 7.40
C HIS A 335 -8.24 -11.96 5.97
N PHE A 336 -7.32 -11.02 5.73
CA PHE A 336 -6.92 -10.70 4.37
C PHE A 336 -5.93 -11.76 3.89
N THR A 337 -6.13 -12.31 2.70
CA THR A 337 -5.20 -13.26 2.10
C THR A 337 -4.71 -12.79 0.74
N ALA A 338 -3.43 -13.03 0.45
CA ALA A 338 -2.85 -12.88 -0.88
C ALA A 338 -3.02 -14.19 -1.67
N CYS A 339 -3.74 -14.13 -2.79
CA CYS A 339 -4.06 -15.25 -3.67
C CYS A 339 -4.59 -16.51 -2.95
N GLY A 340 -5.23 -16.37 -1.78
CA GLY A 340 -5.76 -17.49 -1.01
C GLY A 340 -4.71 -18.36 -0.29
N MET A 341 -3.41 -18.01 -0.38
CA MET A 341 -2.33 -18.83 0.19
C MET A 341 -1.69 -18.19 1.42
N LEU A 342 -1.44 -16.88 1.39
CA LEU A 342 -0.73 -16.16 2.45
C LEU A 342 -1.68 -15.27 3.25
N THR A 343 -1.85 -15.56 4.53
CA THR A 343 -2.58 -14.69 5.46
C THR A 343 -1.74 -13.47 5.80
N ILE A 344 -2.33 -12.29 5.64
CA ILE A 344 -1.65 -11.01 5.87
C ILE A 344 -1.75 -10.68 7.35
N SER A 345 -0.61 -10.75 8.03
CA SER A 345 -0.47 -10.51 9.46
C SER A 345 0.92 -9.95 9.81
N LEU A 346 1.10 -9.51 11.05
CA LEU A 346 2.44 -9.17 11.54
C LEU A 346 3.40 -10.38 11.54
N GLU A 347 2.89 -11.61 11.61
CA GLU A 347 3.71 -12.82 11.56
C GLU A 347 4.31 -13.04 10.16
N ILE A 348 3.52 -12.84 9.09
CA ILE A 348 4.07 -12.96 7.73
C ILE A 348 5.10 -11.87 7.45
N PHE A 349 4.95 -10.67 8.03
CA PHE A 349 5.97 -9.63 7.95
C PHE A 349 7.31 -10.09 8.53
N VAL A 350 7.31 -10.71 9.72
CA VAL A 350 8.55 -11.25 10.32
C VAL A 350 9.16 -12.33 9.43
N SER A 351 8.34 -13.24 8.89
CA SER A 351 8.81 -14.29 7.98
C SER A 351 9.44 -13.72 6.70
N ILE A 352 8.86 -12.66 6.14
CA ILE A 352 9.40 -11.94 4.96
C ILE A 352 10.75 -11.30 5.30
N MET A 353 10.87 -10.64 6.44
CA MET A 353 12.13 -10.02 6.87
C MET A 353 13.23 -11.07 7.07
N GLN A 354 12.91 -12.22 7.66
CA GLN A 354 13.83 -13.35 7.80
C GLN A 354 14.27 -13.89 6.43
N THR A 355 13.32 -14.07 5.52
CA THR A 355 13.60 -14.57 4.16
C THR A 355 14.50 -13.59 3.39
N ALA A 356 14.20 -12.29 3.48
CA ALA A 356 15.02 -11.25 2.85
C ALA A 356 16.45 -11.24 3.41
N TYR A 357 16.63 -11.44 4.72
CA TYR A 357 17.94 -11.54 5.35
C TYR A 357 18.69 -12.81 4.95
N SER A 358 18.00 -13.95 4.83
CA SER A 358 18.59 -15.20 4.33
C SER A 358 19.05 -15.05 2.88
N VAL A 359 18.22 -14.46 2.01
CA VAL A 359 18.58 -14.18 0.60
C VAL A 359 19.77 -13.21 0.54
N TYR A 360 19.77 -12.16 1.36
CA TYR A 360 20.92 -11.24 1.48
C TYR A 360 22.21 -11.96 1.86
N THR A 361 22.15 -12.86 2.85
CA THR A 361 23.32 -13.63 3.30
C THR A 361 23.84 -14.54 2.20
N LEU A 362 22.95 -15.21 1.47
CA LEU A 362 23.28 -16.06 0.32
C LEU A 362 23.86 -15.28 -0.87
N MET A 363 23.47 -14.02 -1.06
CA MET A 363 24.02 -13.18 -2.13
C MET A 363 25.45 -12.73 -1.85
N ILE A 364 25.86 -12.73 -0.59
CA ILE A 364 27.16 -12.21 -0.12
C ILE A 364 28.15 -13.32 0.23
N SER A 365 27.66 -14.54 0.47
CA SER A 365 28.46 -15.76 0.53
C SER A 365 28.97 -16.15 -0.85
#